data_AF-A0A8J5LBZ5-F1
#
_entry.id   AF-A0A8J5LBZ5-F1
#
_cell.length_a   1.000
_cell.length_b   1.000
_cell.length_c   1.000
_cell.angle_alpha   90.00
_cell.angle_beta   90.00
_cell.angle_gamma   90.00
#
_symmetry.space_group_name_H-M   'P 1'
#
loop_
_entity.id
_entity.type
_entity.pdbx_description
1 polymer ?
#
loop_
_entity_poly.entity_id
_entity_poly.type
_entity_poly.pdbx_seq_one_letter_code
_entity_poly.pdbx_strand_id
1 'polypeptide(L)'
;MGQQLQKLRKMNNTEDEGIETSLDMDWVTSLEKKVSDTKFRARNREPTIYRVPYILKMVDLEAFAPLIVSLGPYNLDKGHLKSMNQLKWKYLKFVLEELNPRMVLEDYLIRFKDLETQARVAYSEEVEIAATVFLK
;
A
#
# COMPACT_ATOMS: atom_id res chain seq x y z
N MET A 1 24.86 -19.10 -38.75
CA MET A 1 24.68 -19.15 -37.29
C MET A 1 24.20 -20.50 -36.73
N GLY A 2 23.89 -21.52 -37.55
CA GLY A 2 23.34 -22.81 -37.06
C GLY A 2 24.34 -23.92 -36.71
N GLN A 3 25.64 -23.74 -36.95
CA GLN A 3 26.65 -24.79 -36.72
C GLN A 3 27.43 -24.64 -35.41
N GLN A 4 27.31 -23.49 -34.73
CA GLN A 4 28.04 -23.20 -33.49
C GLN A 4 27.35 -23.76 -32.24
N LEU A 5 26.02 -23.98 -32.31
CA LEU A 5 25.22 -24.56 -31.22
C LEU A 5 25.43 -26.08 -31.08
N GLN A 6 25.84 -26.78 -32.13
CA GLN A 6 26.08 -28.24 -32.06
C GLN A 6 27.46 -28.60 -31.48
N LYS A 7 28.41 -27.66 -31.45
CA LYS A 7 29.73 -27.87 -30.83
C LYS A 7 29.72 -27.76 -29.31
N LEU A 8 28.75 -27.05 -28.73
CA LEU A 8 28.60 -26.93 -27.26
C LEU A 8 27.94 -28.15 -26.61
N ARG A 9 27.35 -29.07 -27.40
CA ARG A 9 26.71 -30.30 -26.89
C ARG A 9 27.64 -31.51 -26.84
N LYS A 10 28.90 -31.38 -27.28
CA LYS A 10 29.86 -32.50 -27.37
C LYS A 10 31.11 -32.38 -26.49
N MET A 11 31.20 -31.37 -25.63
CA MET A 11 32.18 -31.33 -24.55
C MET A 11 31.43 -30.98 -23.28
N ASN A 12 31.05 -32.00 -22.53
CA ASN A 12 30.86 -32.00 -21.07
C ASN A 12 30.54 -33.46 -20.63
N ASN A 13 31.24 -34.43 -21.22
CA ASN A 13 31.46 -35.71 -20.55
C ASN A 13 32.76 -35.53 -19.78
N THR A 14 32.62 -34.97 -18.59
CA THR A 14 33.65 -35.01 -17.56
C THR A 14 32.83 -35.15 -16.29
N GLU A 15 33.16 -36.19 -15.54
CA GLU A 15 32.51 -36.59 -14.30
C GLU A 15 32.53 -35.41 -13.33
N ASP A 16 31.45 -34.64 -13.34
CA ASP A 16 31.10 -33.75 -12.25
C ASP A 16 30.04 -34.54 -11.48
N GLU A 17 30.29 -34.80 -10.20
CA GLU A 17 29.31 -35.32 -9.25
C GLU A 17 28.20 -34.26 -9.16
N GLY A 18 27.34 -34.25 -10.17
CA GLY A 18 26.23 -33.35 -10.29
C GLY A 18 25.32 -33.66 -9.13
N ILE A 19 25.25 -32.71 -8.19
CA ILE A 19 24.13 -32.64 -7.25
C ILE A 19 22.90 -32.66 -8.16
N GLU A 20 22.21 -33.79 -8.23
CA GLU A 20 20.90 -33.88 -8.83
C GLU A 20 20.02 -32.99 -7.94
N THR A 21 19.93 -31.72 -8.30
CA THR A 21 19.00 -30.78 -7.70
C THR A 21 17.63 -31.16 -8.24
N SER A 22 17.13 -32.31 -7.80
CA SER A 22 15.74 -32.71 -7.94
C SER A 22 14.93 -31.65 -7.21
N LEU A 23 14.25 -30.81 -7.98
CA LEU A 23 13.36 -29.82 -7.42
C LEU A 23 12.15 -30.55 -6.86
N ASP A 24 11.83 -30.28 -5.61
CA ASP A 24 10.60 -30.74 -4.99
C ASP A 24 9.40 -30.15 -5.76
N MET A 25 8.65 -31.01 -6.45
CA MET A 25 7.50 -30.62 -7.26
C MET A 25 6.35 -30.05 -6.41
N ASP A 26 6.26 -30.43 -5.13
CA ASP A 26 5.29 -29.85 -4.21
C ASP A 26 5.68 -28.40 -3.88
N TRP A 27 6.98 -28.13 -3.71
CA TRP A 27 7.50 -26.77 -3.56
C TRP A 27 7.24 -25.92 -4.81
N VAL A 28 7.50 -26.45 -6.01
CA VAL A 28 7.24 -25.75 -7.28
C VAL A 28 5.75 -25.41 -7.41
N THR A 29 4.86 -26.38 -7.19
CA THR A 29 3.41 -26.16 -7.27
C THR A 29 2.94 -25.12 -6.24
N SER A 30 3.51 -25.15 -5.03
CA SER A 30 3.25 -24.15 -3.98
C SER A 30 3.68 -22.74 -4.40
N LEU A 31 4.85 -22.62 -5.04
CA LEU A 31 5.33 -21.35 -5.57
C LEU A 31 4.47 -20.83 -6.73
N GLU A 32 4.11 -21.68 -7.68
CA GLU A 32 3.23 -21.31 -8.80
C GLU A 32 1.88 -20.81 -8.31
N LYS A 33 1.28 -21.51 -7.33
CA LYS A 33 0.05 -21.05 -6.68
C LYS A 33 0.24 -19.68 -6.03
N LYS A 34 1.32 -19.49 -5.27
CA LYS A 34 1.61 -18.21 -4.62
C LYS A 34 1.81 -17.08 -5.64
N VAL A 35 2.47 -17.34 -6.76
CA VAL A 35 2.63 -16.38 -7.85
C VAL A 35 1.28 -16.02 -8.47
N SER A 36 0.43 -17.02 -8.74
CA SER A 36 -0.92 -16.83 -9.28
C SER A 36 -1.81 -16.03 -8.31
N ASP A 37 -1.75 -16.31 -7.01
CA ASP A 37 -2.52 -15.61 -5.98
C ASP A 37 -1.98 -14.20 -5.70
N THR A 38 -0.72 -13.92 -6.05
CA THR A 38 -0.09 -12.62 -5.84
C THR A 38 -0.60 -11.62 -6.89
N LYS A 39 -1.44 -10.68 -6.44
CA LYS A 39 -1.90 -9.58 -7.30
C LYS A 39 -0.72 -8.67 -7.65
N PHE A 40 -0.24 -8.73 -8.89
CA PHE A 40 0.67 -7.72 -9.43
C PHE A 40 -0.10 -6.43 -9.68
N ARG A 41 -0.07 -5.51 -8.71
CA ARG A 41 -0.60 -4.16 -8.90
C ARG A 41 0.51 -3.31 -9.50
N ALA A 42 0.49 -3.16 -10.83
CA ALA A 42 1.29 -2.12 -11.48
C ALA A 42 0.87 -0.78 -10.88
N ARG A 43 1.73 -0.18 -10.07
CA ARG A 43 1.49 1.18 -9.56
C ARG A 43 1.70 2.14 -10.72
N ASN A 44 0.61 2.80 -11.13
CA ASN A 44 0.69 3.82 -12.18
C ASN A 44 1.41 5.10 -11.72
N ARG A 45 1.66 5.25 -10.41
CA ARG A 45 2.39 6.36 -9.78
C ARG A 45 3.18 5.85 -8.57
N GLU A 46 4.33 6.47 -8.33
CA GLU A 46 5.08 6.23 -7.09
C GLU A 46 4.30 6.79 -5.88
N PRO A 47 4.35 6.09 -4.72
CA PRO A 47 3.71 6.58 -3.51
C PRO A 47 4.42 7.84 -3.01
N THR A 48 3.66 8.76 -2.41
CA THR A 48 4.19 10.01 -1.83
C THR A 48 4.01 10.09 -0.31
N ILE A 49 3.27 9.14 0.28
CA ILE A 49 3.02 9.04 1.72
C ILE A 49 3.55 7.70 2.19
N TYR A 50 4.66 7.72 2.93
CA TYR A 50 5.31 6.51 3.41
C TYR A 50 4.92 6.20 4.84
N ARG A 51 4.69 4.92 5.14
CA ARG A 51 4.58 4.48 6.52
C ARG A 51 5.97 4.49 7.15
N VAL A 52 6.05 4.99 8.38
CA VAL A 52 7.30 4.94 9.15
C VAL A 52 7.69 3.47 9.36
N PRO A 53 8.93 3.07 8.96
CA PRO A 53 9.44 1.72 9.14
C PRO A 53 9.28 1.21 10.57
N TYR A 54 8.92 -0.07 10.71
CA TYR A 54 8.67 -0.69 12.02
C TYR A 54 9.87 -0.57 12.98
N ILE A 55 11.09 -0.76 12.46
CA ILE A 55 12.32 -0.67 13.25
C ILE A 55 12.47 0.72 13.89
N LEU A 56 12.14 1.79 13.17
CA LEU A 56 12.21 3.15 13.70
C LEU A 56 11.15 3.38 14.79
N LYS A 57 9.94 2.85 14.61
CA LYS A 57 8.89 2.93 15.63
C LYS A 57 9.23 2.18 16.92
N MET A 58 10.04 1.12 16.84
CA MET A 58 10.48 0.39 18.03
C MET A 58 11.47 1.19 18.89
N VAL A 59 12.24 2.07 18.27
CA VAL A 59 13.21 2.93 18.97
C VAL A 59 12.48 4.03 19.73
N ASP A 60 11.58 4.73 19.04
CA ASP A 60 10.76 5.78 19.64
C ASP A 60 9.44 5.91 18.87
N LEU A 61 8.36 5.40 19.46
CA LEU A 61 7.04 5.49 18.84
C LEU A 61 6.48 6.92 18.86
N GLU A 62 6.83 7.70 19.87
CA GLU A 62 6.29 9.04 20.10
C GLU A 62 6.88 10.06 19.14
N ALA A 63 8.16 9.93 18.78
CA ALA A 63 8.83 10.77 17.77
C ALA A 63 8.14 10.75 16.40
N PHE A 64 7.41 9.68 16.08
CA PHE A 64 6.69 9.52 14.81
C PHE A 64 5.18 9.66 14.95
N ALA A 65 4.67 9.88 16.17
CA ALA A 65 3.27 10.18 16.40
C ALA A 65 3.00 11.67 16.11
N PRO A 66 1.94 12.01 15.36
CA PRO A 66 1.58 13.41 15.17
C PRO A 66 1.22 14.04 16.51
N LEU A 67 1.73 15.24 16.79
CA LEU A 67 1.44 15.95 18.05
C LEU A 67 0.14 16.76 17.98
N ILE A 68 -0.12 17.39 16.83
CA ILE A 68 -1.21 18.37 16.66
C ILE A 68 -2.18 17.92 15.57
N VAL A 69 -1.66 17.55 14.40
CA VAL A 69 -2.47 17.20 13.23
C VAL A 69 -2.10 15.82 12.72
N SER A 70 -3.09 14.93 12.61
CA SER A 70 -2.98 13.76 11.75
C SER A 70 -3.74 13.97 10.45
N LEU A 71 -3.08 13.64 9.35
CA LEU A 71 -3.69 13.51 8.04
C LEU A 71 -3.72 12.03 7.67
N GLY A 72 -4.87 11.59 7.16
CA GLY A 72 -5.03 10.22 6.70
C GLY A 72 -5.17 9.17 7.81
N PRO A 73 -5.13 7.89 7.41
CA PRO A 73 -5.64 6.77 8.20
C PRO A 73 -4.68 6.27 9.29
N TYR A 74 -3.40 6.66 9.25
CA TYR A 74 -2.37 6.06 10.12
C TYR A 74 -2.43 6.48 11.59
N ASN A 75 -3.14 7.56 11.93
CA ASN A 75 -3.32 7.97 13.32
C ASN A 75 -4.77 8.37 13.62
N LEU A 76 -5.72 7.58 13.11
CA LEU A 76 -7.14 7.74 13.40
C LEU A 76 -7.41 7.81 14.90
N ASP A 77 -8.26 8.76 15.29
CA ASP A 77 -8.89 8.88 16.61
C ASP A 77 -7.97 8.77 17.85
N LYS A 78 -6.69 9.15 17.73
CA LYS A 78 -5.80 9.26 18.91
C LYS A 78 -6.26 10.37 19.85
N GLY A 79 -6.31 10.08 21.15
CA GLY A 79 -6.90 10.98 22.16
C GLY A 79 -6.28 12.38 22.20
N HIS A 80 -4.96 12.49 22.02
CA HIS A 80 -4.25 13.78 22.01
C HIS A 80 -4.52 14.63 20.76
N LEU A 81 -5.12 14.06 19.71
CA LEU A 81 -5.49 14.78 18.47
C LEU A 81 -6.93 15.33 18.51
N LYS A 82 -7.66 15.15 19.61
CA LYS A 82 -9.08 15.51 19.74
C LYS A 82 -9.35 16.97 19.38
N SER A 83 -8.51 17.90 19.81
CA SER A 83 -8.68 19.34 19.53
C SER A 83 -8.66 19.63 18.03
N MET A 84 -7.76 18.99 17.28
CA MET A 84 -7.70 19.16 15.83
C MET A 84 -8.88 18.49 15.13
N ASN A 85 -9.31 17.31 15.59
CA ASN A 85 -10.51 16.68 15.05
C ASN A 85 -11.75 17.56 15.24
N GLN A 86 -11.90 18.23 16.38
CA GLN A 86 -12.97 19.22 16.59
C GLN A 86 -12.90 20.37 15.58
N LEU A 87 -11.69 20.85 15.26
CA LEU A 87 -11.51 21.92 14.29
C LEU A 87 -11.90 21.46 12.87
N LYS A 88 -11.56 20.23 12.47
CA LYS A 88 -12.01 19.64 11.19
C LYS A 88 -13.54 19.65 11.08
N TRP A 89 -14.25 19.25 12.14
CA TRP A 89 -15.71 19.30 12.18
C TRP A 89 -16.27 20.72 12.08
N LYS A 90 -15.65 21.71 12.74
CA LYS A 90 -16.04 23.11 12.61
C LYS A 90 -15.88 23.62 11.18
N TYR A 91 -14.79 23.27 10.51
CA TYR A 91 -14.59 23.65 9.11
C TYR A 91 -15.57 22.95 8.17
N LEU A 92 -15.84 21.65 8.37
CA LEU A 92 -16.86 20.96 7.57
C LEU A 92 -18.22 21.64 7.72
N LYS A 93 -18.62 21.97 8.96
CA LYS A 93 -19.85 22.72 9.23
C LYS A 93 -19.86 24.06 8.51
N PHE A 94 -18.77 24.84 8.61
CA PHE A 94 -18.64 26.12 7.90
C PHE A 94 -18.73 25.97 6.38
N VAL A 95 -18.14 24.92 5.80
CA VAL A 95 -18.24 24.64 4.36
C VAL A 95 -19.69 24.37 3.95
N LEU A 96 -20.41 23.56 4.74
CA LEU A 96 -21.78 23.17 4.44
C LEU A 96 -22.78 24.31 4.66
N GLU A 97 -22.61 25.12 5.70
CA GLU A 97 -23.58 26.16 6.07
C GLU A 97 -23.29 27.51 5.41
N GLU A 98 -22.02 27.89 5.30
CA GLU A 98 -21.64 29.25 4.90
C GLU A 98 -21.11 29.30 3.46
N LEU A 99 -20.18 28.40 3.11
CA LEU A 99 -19.52 28.47 1.80
C LEU A 99 -20.34 27.85 0.67
N ASN A 100 -21.00 26.72 0.93
CA ASN A 100 -21.73 25.95 -0.09
C ASN A 100 -23.11 25.49 0.42
N PRO A 101 -24.00 26.41 0.84
CA PRO A 101 -25.30 26.08 1.45
C PRO A 101 -26.26 25.30 0.56
N ARG A 102 -25.97 25.18 -0.74
CA ARG A 102 -26.79 24.42 -1.70
C ARG A 102 -26.39 22.94 -1.81
N MET A 103 -25.25 22.56 -1.23
CA MET A 103 -24.71 21.20 -1.30
C MET A 103 -24.92 20.51 0.04
N VAL A 104 -25.42 19.28 0.03
CA VAL A 104 -25.55 18.47 1.24
C VAL A 104 -24.32 17.59 1.45
N LEU A 105 -24.16 17.04 2.66
CA LEU A 105 -23.01 16.22 3.02
C LEU A 105 -22.82 15.02 2.06
N GLU A 106 -23.93 14.40 1.66
CA GLU A 106 -23.97 13.27 0.75
C GLU A 106 -23.33 13.59 -0.61
N ASP A 107 -23.52 14.80 -1.12
CA ASP A 107 -22.92 15.23 -2.38
C ASP A 107 -21.39 15.24 -2.31
N TYR A 108 -20.84 15.67 -1.17
CA TYR A 108 -19.39 15.64 -0.91
C TYR A 108 -18.88 14.21 -0.78
N LEU A 109 -19.60 13.35 -0.06
CA LEU A 109 -19.21 11.96 0.12
C LEU A 109 -19.17 11.19 -1.21
N ILE A 110 -20.11 11.45 -2.13
CA ILE A 110 -20.08 10.87 -3.48
C ILE A 110 -18.80 11.30 -4.21
N ARG A 111 -18.46 12.58 -4.18
CA ARG A 111 -17.23 13.10 -4.83
C ARG A 111 -15.96 12.56 -4.17
N PHE A 112 -15.96 12.40 -2.85
CA PHE A 112 -14.81 11.90 -2.11
C PHE A 112 -14.55 10.41 -2.34
N LYS A 113 -15.56 9.59 -2.69
CA LYS A 113 -15.33 8.19 -3.09
C LYS A 113 -14.42 8.09 -4.33
N ASP A 114 -14.56 9.00 -5.29
CA ASP A 114 -13.70 9.00 -6.47
C ASP A 114 -12.27 9.43 -6.12
N LEU A 115 -12.13 10.36 -5.17
CA LEU A 115 -10.83 10.81 -4.66
C LEU A 115 -10.18 9.79 -3.73
N GLU A 116 -10.95 8.96 -3.03
CA GLU A 116 -10.46 7.92 -2.13
C GLU A 116 -9.50 6.98 -2.86
N THR A 117 -9.91 6.50 -4.04
CA THR A 117 -9.08 5.59 -4.85
C THR A 117 -7.74 6.24 -5.19
N GLN A 118 -7.73 7.52 -5.56
CA GLN A 118 -6.51 8.27 -5.87
C GLN A 118 -5.65 8.48 -4.62
N ALA A 119 -6.27 8.83 -3.50
CA ALA A 119 -5.57 9.03 -2.23
C ALA A 119 -4.92 7.75 -1.71
N ARG A 120 -5.59 6.60 -1.88
CA ARG A 120 -5.04 5.28 -1.48
C ARG A 120 -3.77 4.91 -2.25
N VAL A 121 -3.67 5.29 -3.52
CA VAL A 121 -2.47 5.05 -4.33
C VAL A 121 -1.28 5.91 -3.87
N ALA A 122 -1.53 7.03 -3.19
CA ALA A 122 -0.46 7.86 -2.64
C ALA A 122 0.26 7.21 -1.45
N TYR A 123 -0.32 6.20 -0.80
CA TYR A 123 0.31 5.50 0.32
C TYR A 123 1.27 4.41 -0.17
N SER A 124 2.42 4.27 0.53
CA SER A 124 3.45 3.28 0.19
C SER A 124 2.99 1.84 0.39
N GLU A 125 2.05 1.62 1.31
CA GLU A 125 1.44 0.36 1.68
C GLU A 125 -0.05 0.34 1.34
N GLU A 126 -0.61 -0.85 1.17
CA GLU A 126 -2.06 -0.99 1.05
C GLU A 126 -2.73 -0.59 2.38
N VAL A 127 -3.67 0.36 2.29
CA VAL A 127 -4.45 0.80 3.45
C VAL A 127 -5.69 -0.08 3.57
N GLU A 128 -5.63 -1.14 4.37
CA GLU A 128 -6.72 -2.11 4.54
C GLU A 128 -7.79 -1.64 5.55
N ILE A 129 -8.36 -0.46 5.34
CA ILE A 129 -9.52 0.03 6.10
C ILE A 129 -10.71 0.27 5.19
N ALA A 130 -11.92 0.12 5.74
CA ALA A 130 -13.16 0.40 5.00
C ALA A 130 -13.24 1.87 4.56
N ALA A 131 -13.87 2.12 3.41
CA ALA A 131 -14.10 3.46 2.87
C ALA A 131 -14.78 4.40 3.89
N THR A 132 -15.73 3.88 4.66
CA THR A 132 -16.44 4.63 5.72
C THR A 132 -15.52 5.11 6.83
N VAL A 133 -14.40 4.42 7.06
CA VAL A 133 -13.38 4.82 8.05
C VAL A 133 -12.34 5.74 7.40
N PHE A 134 -11.99 5.50 6.14
CA PHE A 134 -11.03 6.32 5.41
C PHE A 134 -11.54 7.74 5.14
N LEU A 135 -12.84 7.89 4.86
CA LEU A 135 -13.50 9.16 4.53
C LEU A 135 -14.14 9.87 5.75
N LYS A 136 -13.91 9.36 6.96
CA LYS A 136 -14.41 9.95 8.20
C LYS A 136 -13.63 11.20 8.60
#